data_AF-A0A453PKD8-F1
#
_entry.id   AF-A0A453PKD8-F1
#
_cell.length_a   1.000
_cell.length_b   1.000
_cell.length_c   1.000
_cell.angle_alpha   90.00
_cell.angle_beta   90.00
_cell.angle_gamma   90.00
#
_symmetry.space_group_name_H-M   'P 1'
#
loop_
_entity.id
_entity.type
_entity.pdbx_description
1 polymer ?
#
loop_
_entity_poly.entity_id
_entity_poly.type
_entity_poly.pdbx_seq_one_letter_code
_entity_poly.pdbx_strand_id
1 'polypeptide(L)' 'GSFLLLVQGALDPLQQFVADGCHLTRKTAENIKEAGFSSLSLNAVRLSSAYIVSPHVYGVAYK' A
#
# COMPACT_ATOMS: atom_id res chain seq x y z
N GLY A 1 -3.77 13.35 -1.54
CA GLY A 1 -3.52 12.44 -0.41
C GLY A 1 -4.65 12.58 0.58
N SER A 2 -5.12 11.48 1.16
CA SER A 2 -6.11 11.54 2.25
C SER A 2 -5.42 12.04 3.52
N PHE A 3 -6.12 12.79 4.39
CA PHE A 3 -5.64 13.15 5.74
C PHE A 3 -5.12 11.92 6.50
N LEU A 4 -5.76 10.77 6.31
CA LEU A 4 -5.35 9.49 6.89
C LEU A 4 -3.94 9.06 6.46
N LEU A 5 -3.53 9.30 5.22
CA LEU A 5 -2.18 8.94 4.76
C LEU A 5 -1.09 9.77 5.45
N LEU A 6 -1.38 11.04 5.77
CA LEU A 6 -0.44 11.89 6.51
C LEU A 6 -0.31 11.43 7.96
N VAL A 7 -1.44 11.12 8.60
CA VAL A 7 -1.46 10.59 9.97
C VAL A 7 -0.77 9.23 10.03
N GLN A 8 -1.05 8.35 9.07
CA GLN A 8 -0.39 7.05 8.95
C GLN A 8 1.12 7.21 8.77
N GLY A 9 1.58 8.11 7.89
CA GLY A 9 3.01 8.37 7.71
C GLY A 9 3.70 8.91 8.96
N ALA A 10 3.04 9.78 9.71
CA ALA A 10 3.60 10.32 10.96
C ALA A 10 3.69 9.25 12.07
N LEU A 11 2.72 8.33 12.13
CA LEU A 11 2.65 7.28 13.15
C LEU A 11 3.36 5.98 12.74
N ASP A 12 3.77 5.85 11.48
CA ASP A 12 4.37 4.64 10.92
C ASP A 12 5.58 4.13 11.73
N PRO A 13 6.52 4.97 12.22
CA PRO A 13 7.65 4.48 13.02
C PRO A 13 7.21 3.84 14.35
N LEU A 14 6.23 4.46 15.02
CA LEU A 14 5.68 3.92 16.26
C LEU A 14 4.94 2.61 15.99
N GLN A 15 4.18 2.57 14.89
CA GLN A 15 3.46 1.39 14.48
C GLN A 15 4.40 0.23 14.14
N GLN A 16 5.46 0.49 13.38
CA GLN A 16 6.49 -0.51 13.07
C GLN A 16 7.12 -1.07 14.36
N PHE A 17 7.32 -0.23 15.37
CA PHE A 17 7.88 -0.67 16.65
C PHE A 17 6.95 -1.62 17.41
N VAL A 18 5.65 -1.34 17.46
CA VAL A 18 4.68 -2.16 18.23
C VAL A 18 4.08 -3.32 17.45
N ALA A 19 4.17 -3.29 16.11
CA ALA A 19 3.53 -4.26 15.22
C ALA A 19 4.55 -5.11 14.43
N ASP A 20 5.68 -5.46 15.06
CA ASP A 20 6.72 -6.32 14.47
C ASP A 20 7.18 -5.88 13.06
N GLY A 21 7.32 -4.57 12.86
CA GLY A 21 7.72 -3.98 11.58
C GLY A 21 6.61 -3.84 10.54
N CYS A 22 5.34 -4.09 10.88
CA CYS A 22 4.23 -3.85 9.95
C CYS A 22 3.98 -2.35 9.72
N HIS A 23 3.84 -1.96 8.46
CA HIS A 23 3.57 -0.58 8.02
C HIS A 23 2.10 -0.43 7.57
N LEU A 24 1.39 0.60 8.04
CA LEU A 24 0.08 0.96 7.45
C LEU A 24 0.28 1.66 6.09
N THR A 25 1.45 2.26 5.87
CA THR A 25 1.84 2.92 4.62
C THR A 25 2.43 1.94 3.59
N ARG A 26 1.69 0.90 3.24
CA ARG A 26 2.14 -0.12 2.28
C ARG A 26 2.43 0.50 0.90
N LYS A 27 3.65 0.27 0.41
CA LYS A 27 4.11 0.60 -0.95
C LYS A 27 3.94 -0.54 -1.95
N THR A 28 2.93 -1.39 -1.74
CA THR A 28 2.74 -2.63 -2.52
C THR A 28 2.72 -2.40 -4.03
N ALA A 29 2.08 -1.33 -4.52
CA ALA A 29 2.08 -0.99 -5.93
C ALA A 29 3.49 -0.66 -6.48
N GLU A 30 4.28 0.10 -5.72
CA GLU A 30 5.64 0.49 -6.10
C GLU A 30 6.53 -0.77 -6.13
N ASN A 31 6.48 -1.58 -5.08
CA ASN A 31 7.25 -2.83 -5.00
C ASN A 31 6.93 -3.80 -6.15
N ILE A 32 5.65 -3.90 -6.57
CA ILE A 32 5.27 -4.76 -7.71
C ILE A 32 5.78 -4.18 -9.03
N LYS A 33 5.76 -2.85 -9.21
CA LYS A 33 6.31 -2.19 -10.40
C LYS A 33 7.82 -2.39 -10.52
N GLU A 34 8.52 -2.36 -9.41
CA GLU A 34 9.99 -2.52 -9.33
C GLU A 34 10.44 -3.99 -9.47
N ALA A 35 9.52 -4.95 -9.38
CA ALA A 35 9.84 -6.38 -9.42
C ALA A 35 10.24 -6.91 -10.82
N GLY A 36 10.18 -6.09 -11.88
CA GLY A 36 10.75 -6.43 -13.19
C GLY A 36 9.93 -7.42 -14.04
N PHE A 37 8.61 -7.42 -13.89
CA PHE A 37 7.71 -8.21 -14.75
C PHE A 37 7.76 -7.76 -16.22
N SER A 38 7.69 -8.71 -17.16
CA SER A 38 7.68 -8.42 -18.61
C SER A 38 6.42 -7.68 -19.06
N SER A 39 5.30 -7.88 -18.34
CA SER A 39 4.08 -7.11 -18.50
C SER A 39 3.35 -6.97 -17.17
N LEU A 40 2.82 -5.77 -16.88
CA LEU A 40 2.14 -5.45 -15.64
C LEU A 40 0.91 -4.57 -15.90
N SER A 41 -0.26 -5.06 -15.49
CA SER A 41 -1.49 -4.27 -15.38
C SER A 41 -1.86 -4.15 -13.90
N LEU A 42 -1.77 -2.95 -13.34
CA LEU A 42 -1.99 -2.70 -11.92
C LEU A 42 -2.93 -1.50 -11.73
N ASN A 43 -4.00 -1.70 -10.96
CA ASN A 43 -5.01 -0.71 -10.64
C ASN A 43 -5.12 -0.53 -9.14
N ALA A 44 -5.67 0.63 -8.72
CA ALA A 44 -5.91 0.96 -7.33
C ALA A 44 -7.35 1.42 -7.12
N VAL A 45 -7.98 0.96 -6.04
CA VAL A 45 -9.36 1.29 -5.67
C VAL A 45 -9.44 1.69 -4.20
N ARG A 46 -10.40 2.55 -3.85
CA ARG A 46 -10.74 2.83 -2.46
C ARG A 46 -12.08 2.18 -2.14
N LEU A 47 -12.11 1.37 -1.10
CA LEU A 47 -13.32 0.70 -0.65
C LEU A 47 -13.81 1.40 0.61
N SER A 48 -15.07 1.84 0.62
CA SER A 48 -15.68 2.49 1.78
C SER A 48 -15.72 1.57 3.02
N SER A 49 -15.91 0.27 2.81
CA SER A 49 -15.89 -0.75 3.87
C SER A 49 -14.50 -1.01 4.46
N ALA A 50 -13.42 -0.62 3.79
CA ALA A 50 -12.04 -0.85 4.20
C ALA A 50 -11.17 0.40 3.99
N TYR A 51 -11.69 1.56 4.40
CA TYR A 51 -11.08 2.87 4.15
C TYR A 51 -9.77 3.08 4.92
N ILE A 52 -9.60 2.43 6.08
CA ILE A 52 -8.41 2.54 6.96
C ILE A 52 -7.15 2.04 6.24
N VAL A 53 -7.28 1.01 5.40
CA VAL A 53 -6.17 0.36 4.69
C VAL A 53 -6.17 0.68 3.19
N SER A 54 -6.88 1.74 2.78
CA SER A 54 -6.92 2.19 1.39
C SER A 54 -5.68 3.03 1.01
N PRO A 55 -5.25 3.03 -0.27
CA PRO A 55 -5.87 2.35 -1.41
C PRO A 55 -5.51 0.86 -1.53
N HIS A 56 -6.45 0.07 -2.04
CA HIS A 56 -6.29 -1.35 -2.35
C HIS A 56 -5.81 -1.52 -3.79
N VAL A 57 -4.90 -2.46 -4.03
CA VAL A 57 -4.32 -2.69 -5.37
C VAL A 57 -4.69 -4.07 -5.89
N TYR A 58 -4.97 -4.16 -7.19
CA TYR A 58 -5.28 -5.42 -7.88
C TYR A 58 -4.77 -5.35 -9.32
N GLY A 59 -4.55 -6.52 -9.94
CA GLY A 59 -3.95 -6.55 -11.26
C GLY A 59 -3.45 -7.92 -11.68
N VAL A 60 -2.80 -7.95 -12.84
CA VAL A 60 -2.16 -9.14 -13.42
C VAL A 60 -0.73 -8.79 -13.78
N ALA A 61 0.20 -9.68 -13.44
CA ALA A 61 1.61 -9.56 -13.77
C ALA A 61 2.07 -10.82 -14.52
N TYR A 62 2.85 -10.64 -15.59
CA TYR A 62 3.45 -11.70 -16.37
C TYR A 62 4.96 -11.66 -16.20
N LYS A 63 5.56 -12.82 -15.95
CA LYS A 63 7.01 -12.97 -15.82
C LYS A 63 7.62 -13.16 -17.19
#